data_AF-A0A424JWS9-F1
#
_entry.id   AF-A0A424JWS9-F1
#
_cell.length_a   1.000
_cell.length_b   1.000
_cell.length_c   1.000
_cell.angle_alpha   90.00
_cell.angle_beta   90.00
_cell.angle_gamma   90.00
#
_symmetry.space_group_name_H-M   'P 1'
#
loop_
_entity.id
_entity.type
_entity.pdbx_description
1 polymer ?
#
loop_
_entity_poly.entity_id
_entity_poly.type
_entity_poly.pdbx_seq_one_letter_code
_entity_poly.pdbx_strand_id
1 'polypeptide(L)'
;MNSLLSSRSWIWQVLGFGLGVWLFWTVLQGALQAGDFSAFREADPMLLGLMFVLSLASSLCNAALFTSVSRPLGHQPSLSLRRMVPLNFSCGALNYAPFRLGTLARAGWHVRVDGMNASRVSALMAMAGGWYLLVGLAAFGALWLRPSADWGTLVIGLLLLPVGWALGRMGIAKLPGGLFREARLMLNNTRASLECAGLRILDMLCFTARLLVGAQILGIELSLGEGVLLAVVATFASLVPFGRLGFREAGVAGAAGAIGGIDPGLRDQLSLLDSAAEAAAYVPLGLALSVLWLRPHFKQVQSKTC
;
A
#
# COMPACT_ATOMS: atom_id res chain seq x y z
N MET A 1 -0.96 7.67 26.57
CA MET A 1 -0.93 6.53 25.61
C MET A 1 -1.76 5.36 26.15
N ASN A 2 -2.99 5.60 26.65
CA ASN A 2 -3.72 4.63 27.49
C ASN A 2 -5.00 4.04 26.86
N SER A 3 -5.15 3.98 25.54
CA SER A 3 -6.38 3.41 24.93
C SER A 3 -6.18 2.39 23.81
N LEU A 4 -4.95 2.11 23.38
CA LEU A 4 -4.71 1.18 22.26
C LEU A 4 -4.69 -0.30 22.67
N LEU A 5 -4.80 -0.61 23.96
CA LEU A 5 -4.86 -1.97 24.48
C LEU A 5 -6.07 -2.14 25.41
N SER A 6 -7.26 -1.80 24.91
CA SER A 6 -8.50 -2.31 25.51
C SER A 6 -8.63 -3.79 25.18
N SER A 7 -8.97 -4.62 26.19
CA SER A 7 -9.14 -6.08 26.07
C SER A 7 -10.11 -6.52 24.94
N ARG A 8 -10.96 -5.63 24.43
CA ARG A 8 -11.83 -5.95 23.29
C ARG A 8 -11.16 -5.78 21.92
N SER A 9 -10.11 -4.95 21.83
CA SER A 9 -9.45 -4.63 20.54
C SER A 9 -8.50 -5.72 20.05
N TRP A 10 -7.87 -6.48 20.95
CA TRP A 10 -6.95 -7.55 20.57
C TRP A 10 -7.72 -8.76 20.00
N ILE A 11 -8.92 -9.04 20.50
CA ILE A 11 -9.79 -10.12 19.99
C ILE A 11 -10.10 -9.88 18.51
N TRP A 12 -10.53 -8.68 18.14
CA TRP A 12 -10.79 -8.32 16.75
C TRP A 12 -9.56 -8.41 15.87
N GLN A 13 -8.39 -8.07 16.41
CA GLN A 13 -7.12 -8.23 15.70
C GLN A 13 -6.77 -9.70 15.45
N VAL A 14 -6.94 -10.58 16.44
CA VAL A 14 -6.70 -12.02 16.29
C VAL A 14 -7.71 -12.65 15.34
N LEU A 15 -8.99 -12.35 15.49
CA LEU A 15 -10.05 -12.83 14.59
C LEU A 15 -9.83 -12.36 13.17
N GLY A 16 -9.52 -11.08 12.98
CA GLY A 16 -9.24 -10.51 11.66
C GLY A 16 -7.98 -11.10 11.03
N PHE A 17 -6.92 -11.33 11.82
CA PHE A 17 -5.72 -12.02 11.32
C PHE A 17 -6.02 -13.47 10.95
N GLY A 18 -6.77 -14.21 11.78
CA GLY A 18 -7.22 -15.57 11.50
C GLY A 18 -8.05 -15.66 10.23
N LEU A 19 -8.96 -14.69 10.01
CA LEU A 19 -9.70 -14.56 8.75
C LEU A 19 -8.75 -14.32 7.57
N GLY A 20 -7.73 -13.47 7.72
CA GLY A 20 -6.70 -13.26 6.70
C GLY A 20 -5.96 -14.55 6.35
N VAL A 21 -5.51 -15.32 7.34
CA VAL A 21 -4.86 -16.63 7.12
C VAL A 21 -5.80 -17.60 6.39
N TRP A 22 -7.07 -17.65 6.79
CA TRP A 22 -8.07 -18.48 6.13
C TRP A 22 -8.29 -18.05 4.66
N LEU A 23 -8.42 -16.75 4.39
CA LEU A 23 -8.54 -16.21 3.03
C LEU A 23 -7.31 -16.57 2.18
N PHE A 24 -6.10 -16.39 2.72
CA PHE A 24 -4.88 -16.79 2.05
C PHE A 24 -4.89 -18.29 1.70
N TRP A 25 -5.30 -19.12 2.66
CA TRP A 25 -5.40 -20.56 2.46
C TRP A 25 -6.40 -20.93 1.36
N THR A 26 -7.55 -20.24 1.28
CA THR A 26 -8.53 -20.50 0.21
C THR A 26 -7.98 -20.21 -1.17
N VAL A 27 -7.28 -19.08 -1.34
CA VAL A 27 -6.63 -18.72 -2.61
C VAL A 27 -5.51 -19.71 -2.94
N LEU A 28 -4.71 -20.10 -1.94
CA LEU A 28 -3.67 -21.11 -2.14
C LEU A 28 -4.24 -22.45 -2.59
N GLN A 29 -5.34 -22.90 -1.97
CA GLN A 29 -6.03 -24.13 -2.36
C GLN A 29 -6.58 -24.06 -3.77
N GLY A 30 -7.22 -22.95 -4.16
CA GLY A 30 -7.71 -22.79 -5.53
C GLY A 30 -6.58 -22.80 -6.57
N ALA A 31 -5.46 -22.12 -6.27
CA ALA A 31 -4.27 -22.16 -7.12
C ALA A 31 -3.64 -23.56 -7.22
N LEU A 32 -3.63 -24.34 -6.14
CA LEU A 32 -3.12 -25.72 -6.12
C LEU A 32 -4.04 -26.70 -6.86
N GLN A 33 -5.36 -26.50 -6.80
CA GLN A 33 -6.34 -27.33 -7.51
C GLN A 33 -6.24 -27.16 -9.03
N ALA A 34 -5.77 -26.01 -9.52
CA ALA A 34 -5.43 -25.81 -10.92
C ALA A 34 -4.34 -26.79 -11.40
N GLY A 35 -3.46 -27.24 -10.49
CA GLY A 35 -2.49 -28.32 -10.70
C GLY A 35 -1.32 -27.99 -11.63
N ASP A 36 -1.46 -27.00 -12.53
CA ASP A 36 -0.44 -26.62 -13.49
C ASP A 36 0.31 -25.35 -13.05
N PHE A 37 1.60 -25.50 -12.77
CA PHE A 37 2.54 -24.42 -12.46
C PHE A 37 3.65 -24.30 -13.52
N SER A 38 3.47 -24.93 -14.70
CA SER A 38 4.42 -24.86 -15.81
C SER A 38 4.74 -23.42 -16.20
N ALA A 39 3.71 -22.57 -16.28
CA ALA A 39 3.83 -21.15 -16.57
C ALA A 39 4.81 -20.41 -15.62
N PHE A 40 4.92 -20.82 -14.35
CA PHE A 40 5.89 -20.23 -13.42
C PHE A 40 7.32 -20.72 -13.65
N ARG A 41 7.48 -21.97 -14.07
CA ARG A 41 8.80 -22.58 -14.33
C ARG A 41 9.38 -22.12 -15.66
N GLU A 42 8.51 -21.87 -16.63
CA GLU A 42 8.84 -21.45 -17.99
C GLU A 42 8.73 -19.94 -18.19
N ALA A 43 8.35 -19.20 -17.13
CA ALA A 43 8.25 -17.75 -17.17
C ALA A 43 9.56 -17.10 -17.63
N ASP A 44 9.45 -16.16 -18.56
CA ASP A 44 10.58 -15.34 -19.01
C ASP A 44 11.21 -14.61 -17.81
N PRO A 45 12.51 -14.82 -17.53
CA PRO A 45 13.22 -14.11 -16.47
C PRO A 45 13.12 -12.59 -16.55
N MET A 46 12.95 -12.02 -17.75
CA MET A 46 12.76 -10.58 -17.93
C MET A 46 11.44 -10.10 -17.35
N LEU A 47 10.36 -10.86 -17.51
CA LEU A 47 9.05 -10.53 -16.94
C LEU A 47 9.07 -10.63 -15.42
N LEU A 48 9.70 -11.67 -14.87
CA LEU A 48 9.91 -11.79 -13.42
C LEU A 48 10.77 -10.65 -12.87
N GLY A 49 11.85 -10.29 -13.57
CA GLY A 49 12.70 -9.15 -13.23
C GLY A 49 11.94 -7.83 -13.27
N LEU A 50 11.06 -7.63 -14.25
CA LEU A 50 10.19 -6.46 -14.34
C LEU A 50 9.23 -6.37 -13.17
N MET A 51 8.56 -7.47 -12.79
CA MET A 51 7.69 -7.51 -11.60
C MET A 51 8.44 -7.12 -10.32
N PHE A 52 9.68 -7.58 -10.18
CA PHE A 52 10.53 -7.24 -9.05
C PHE A 52 10.88 -5.74 -9.04
N VAL A 53 11.31 -5.19 -10.18
CA VAL A 53 11.64 -3.76 -10.33
C VAL A 53 10.42 -2.87 -10.08
N LEU A 54 9.25 -3.24 -10.60
CA LEU A 54 7.99 -2.52 -10.34
C LEU A 54 7.63 -2.52 -8.86
N SER A 55 7.88 -3.62 -8.14
CA SER A 55 7.70 -3.69 -6.69
C SER A 55 8.66 -2.74 -5.98
N LEU A 56 9.94 -2.73 -6.34
CA LEU A 56 10.92 -1.78 -5.77
C LEU A 56 10.53 -0.32 -6.02
N ALA A 57 10.12 0.00 -7.25
CA ALA A 57 9.68 1.33 -7.65
C ALA A 57 8.46 1.80 -6.84
N SER A 58 7.47 0.92 -6.62
CA SER A 58 6.31 1.19 -5.75
C SER A 58 6.74 1.55 -4.32
N SER A 59 7.66 0.79 -3.71
CA SER A 59 8.18 1.13 -2.36
C SER A 59 8.90 2.47 -2.33
N LEU A 60 9.69 2.79 -3.36
CA LEU A 60 10.37 4.08 -3.48
C LEU A 60 9.36 5.23 -3.62
N CYS A 61 8.30 5.05 -4.41
CA CYS A 61 7.21 6.03 -4.52
C CYS A 61 6.56 6.27 -3.16
N ASN A 62 6.32 5.21 -2.38
CA ASN A 62 5.74 5.33 -1.05
C ASN A 62 6.68 6.07 -0.08
N ALA A 63 7.99 5.79 -0.11
CA ALA A 63 8.98 6.52 0.69
C ALA A 63 9.10 8.01 0.29
N ALA A 64 9.07 8.29 -1.02
CA ALA A 64 9.05 9.65 -1.56
C ALA A 64 7.79 10.40 -1.14
N LEU A 65 6.66 9.70 -1.04
CA LEU A 65 5.42 10.31 -0.60
C LEU A 65 5.49 10.72 0.87
N PHE A 66 5.98 9.86 1.76
CA PHE A 66 6.19 10.24 3.17
C PHE A 66 7.14 11.42 3.30
N THR A 67 8.16 11.49 2.44
CA THR A 67 9.07 12.65 2.37
C THR A 67 8.30 13.90 1.94
N SER A 68 7.51 13.85 0.86
CA SER A 68 6.81 15.00 0.29
C SER A 68 5.72 15.53 1.22
N VAL A 69 4.86 14.65 1.72
CA VAL A 69 3.72 15.01 2.57
C VAL A 69 4.15 15.61 3.92
N SER A 70 5.35 15.27 4.40
CA SER A 70 5.87 15.75 5.67
C SER A 70 6.65 17.05 5.57
N ARG A 71 7.06 17.51 4.37
CA ARG A 71 7.79 18.78 4.20
C ARG A 71 7.10 19.99 4.84
N PRO A 72 5.77 20.16 4.74
CA PRO A 72 5.08 21.31 5.32
C PRO A 72 5.13 21.35 6.84
N LEU A 73 5.48 20.26 7.51
CA LEU A 73 5.58 20.22 8.97
C LEU A 73 6.85 20.89 9.52
N GLY A 74 7.85 21.18 8.68
CA GLY A 74 9.09 21.85 9.10
C GLY A 74 9.83 21.13 10.23
N HIS A 75 9.76 19.79 10.29
CA HIS A 75 10.31 18.99 11.38
C HIS A 75 11.84 18.88 11.32
N GLN A 76 12.49 18.88 12.49
CA GLN A 76 13.91 18.61 12.64
C GLN A 76 14.13 17.33 13.47
N PRO A 77 14.90 16.34 12.99
CA PRO A 77 15.56 16.28 11.68
C PRO A 77 14.57 16.09 10.52
N SER A 78 14.93 16.62 9.34
CA SER A 78 14.07 16.51 8.16
C SER A 78 13.84 15.05 7.76
N LEU A 79 12.61 14.77 7.35
CA LEU A 79 12.15 13.44 6.95
C LEU A 79 12.56 13.18 5.49
N SER A 80 13.86 13.10 5.24
CA SER A 80 14.43 12.95 3.90
C SER A 80 14.24 11.54 3.33
N LEU A 81 14.34 11.42 2.00
CA LEU A 81 14.31 10.14 1.28
C LEU A 81 15.29 9.11 1.87
N ARG A 82 16.50 9.55 2.24
CA ARG A 82 17.54 8.68 2.82
C ARG A 82 17.09 7.98 4.11
N ARG A 83 16.14 8.58 4.84
CA ARG A 83 15.56 8.01 6.07
C ARG A 83 14.26 7.28 5.79
N MET A 84 13.46 7.78 4.85
CA MET A 84 12.17 7.18 4.50
C MET A 84 12.30 5.88 3.71
N VAL A 85 13.30 5.75 2.84
CA VAL A 85 13.52 4.51 2.07
C VAL A 85 13.75 3.32 3.01
N PRO A 86 14.78 3.31 3.89
CA PRO A 86 15.01 2.16 4.75
C PRO A 86 13.86 1.90 5.72
N LEU A 87 13.20 2.95 6.23
CA LEU A 87 12.00 2.80 7.04
C LEU A 87 10.84 2.16 6.25
N ASN A 88 10.61 2.57 5.01
CA ASN A 88 9.51 2.05 4.20
C ASN A 88 9.72 0.58 3.83
N PHE A 89 10.93 0.19 3.44
CA PHE A 89 11.26 -1.22 3.20
C PHE A 89 11.14 -2.07 4.48
N SER A 90 11.67 -1.59 5.61
CA SER A 90 11.56 -2.29 6.89
C SER A 90 10.10 -2.49 7.31
N CYS A 91 9.29 -1.43 7.24
CA CYS A 91 7.86 -1.50 7.51
C CYS A 91 7.11 -2.38 6.49
N GLY A 92 7.53 -2.37 5.23
CA GLY A 92 6.98 -3.23 4.17
C GLY A 92 7.13 -4.70 4.50
N ALA A 93 8.33 -5.14 4.90
CA ALA A 93 8.56 -6.50 5.38
C ALA A 93 7.70 -6.84 6.61
N LEU A 94 7.63 -5.92 7.58
CA LEU A 94 6.82 -6.09 8.79
C LEU A 94 5.31 -6.10 8.53
N ASN A 95 4.83 -5.63 7.37
CA ASN A 95 3.41 -5.71 7.01
C ASN A 95 2.97 -7.12 6.57
N TYR A 96 3.92 -8.01 6.27
CA TYR A 96 3.66 -9.44 6.08
C TYR A 96 3.52 -10.19 7.42
N ALA A 97 3.93 -9.55 8.52
CA ALA A 97 3.70 -10.09 9.86
C ALA A 97 2.25 -9.78 10.34
N PRO A 98 1.75 -10.53 11.35
CA PRO A 98 0.43 -10.27 11.95
C PRO A 98 0.30 -8.83 12.47
N PHE A 99 -0.92 -8.32 12.65
CA PHE A 99 -1.18 -7.05 13.38
C PHE A 99 -0.59 -5.77 12.78
N ARG A 100 -0.36 -5.72 11.46
CA ARG A 100 0.22 -4.54 10.76
C ARG A 100 1.43 -3.96 11.48
N LEU A 101 2.37 -4.82 11.87
CA LEU A 101 3.58 -4.39 12.58
C LEU A 101 4.34 -3.29 11.83
N GLY A 102 4.27 -3.23 10.50
CA GLY A 102 4.88 -2.15 9.73
C GLY A 102 4.32 -0.76 10.05
N THR A 103 3.00 -0.61 10.17
CA THR A 103 2.37 0.67 10.56
C THR A 103 2.73 1.05 11.99
N LEU A 104 2.72 0.08 12.90
CA LEU A 104 3.10 0.29 14.30
C LEU A 104 4.58 0.67 14.42
N ALA A 105 5.46 -0.01 13.69
CA ALA A 105 6.89 0.29 13.64
C ALA A 105 7.16 1.68 13.07
N ARG A 106 6.41 2.09 12.03
CA ARG A 106 6.50 3.44 11.46
C ARG A 106 6.07 4.50 12.45
N ALA A 107 4.93 4.30 13.10
CA ALA A 107 4.45 5.23 14.13
C ALA A 107 5.43 5.31 15.30
N GLY A 108 5.92 4.16 15.78
CA GLY A 108 6.92 4.06 16.83
C GLY A 108 8.24 4.74 16.47
N TRP A 109 8.68 4.61 15.21
CA TRP A 109 9.86 5.30 14.70
C TRP A 109 9.69 6.81 14.78
N HIS A 110 8.60 7.35 14.22
CA HIS A 110 8.40 8.79 14.21
C HIS A 110 8.23 9.38 15.62
N VAL A 111 7.59 8.65 16.53
CA VAL A 111 7.46 9.10 17.93
C VAL A 111 8.79 9.04 18.67
N ARG A 112 9.51 7.92 18.61
CA ARG A 112 10.69 7.67 19.45
C ARG A 112 11.98 8.20 18.85
N VAL A 113 12.18 8.01 17.55
CA VAL A 113 13.43 8.35 16.85
C VAL A 113 13.35 9.76 16.26
N ASP A 114 12.22 10.11 15.62
CA ASP A 114 12.06 11.47 15.10
C ASP A 114 11.56 12.47 16.16
N GLY A 115 11.09 12.01 17.33
CA GLY A 115 10.59 12.89 18.39
C GLY A 115 9.30 13.62 18.03
N MET A 116 8.53 13.09 17.07
CA MET A 116 7.25 13.68 16.67
C MET A 116 6.17 13.39 17.71
N ASN A 117 5.30 14.38 17.97
CA ASN A 117 4.12 14.16 18.79
C ASN A 117 3.13 13.20 18.10
N ALA A 118 2.29 12.52 18.88
CA ALA A 118 1.33 11.55 18.35
C ALA A 118 0.37 12.16 17.31
N SER A 119 0.03 13.43 17.47
CA SER A 119 -0.83 14.18 16.56
C SER A 119 -0.25 14.28 15.14
N ARG A 120 1.02 14.66 15.02
CA ARG A 120 1.73 14.76 13.74
C ARG A 120 1.92 13.42 13.09
N VAL A 121 2.26 12.40 13.88
CA VAL A 121 2.40 11.03 13.37
C VAL A 121 1.07 10.52 12.81
N SER A 122 -0.03 10.70 13.56
CA SER A 122 -1.36 10.32 13.08
C SER A 122 -1.80 11.11 11.84
N ALA A 123 -1.51 12.42 11.78
CA ALA A 123 -1.77 13.22 10.60
C ALA A 123 -0.94 12.74 9.39
N LEU A 124 0.33 12.41 9.60
CA LEU A 124 1.22 11.88 8.57
C LEU A 124 0.72 10.54 8.00
N MET A 125 0.33 9.62 8.88
CA MET A 125 -0.23 8.33 8.47
C MET A 125 -1.58 8.50 7.77
N ALA A 126 -2.45 9.35 8.31
CA ALA A 126 -3.76 9.65 7.73
C ALA A 126 -3.64 10.30 6.35
N MET A 127 -2.68 11.20 6.15
CA MET A 127 -2.44 11.84 4.86
C MET A 127 -1.87 10.87 3.84
N ALA A 128 -0.91 10.02 4.24
CA ALA A 128 -0.37 9.02 3.35
C ALA A 128 -1.42 7.99 2.89
N GLY A 129 -2.28 7.55 3.82
CA GLY A 129 -3.42 6.67 3.51
C GLY A 129 -4.56 7.38 2.78
N GLY A 130 -4.81 8.65 3.08
CA GLY A 130 -5.86 9.46 2.45
C GLY A 130 -5.60 9.68 0.96
N TRP A 131 -4.34 9.94 0.58
CA TRP A 131 -3.96 10.01 -0.84
C TRP A 131 -4.11 8.66 -1.56
N TYR A 132 -3.85 7.56 -0.86
CA TYR A 132 -4.06 6.21 -1.38
C TYR A 132 -5.54 5.94 -1.66
N LEU A 133 -6.42 6.30 -0.72
CA LEU A 133 -7.88 6.22 -0.87
C LEU A 133 -8.37 7.13 -2.00
N LEU A 134 -7.91 8.38 -2.06
CA LEU A 134 -8.37 9.35 -3.06
C LEU A 134 -8.04 8.89 -4.48
N VAL A 135 -6.82 8.43 -4.74
CA VAL A 135 -6.42 7.94 -6.07
C VAL A 135 -7.17 6.65 -6.43
N GLY A 136 -7.31 5.72 -5.48
CA GLY A 136 -8.09 4.50 -5.70
C GLY A 136 -9.56 4.79 -6.01
N LEU A 137 -10.20 5.71 -5.27
CA LEU A 137 -11.58 6.11 -5.48
C LEU A 137 -11.77 6.89 -6.79
N ALA A 138 -10.81 7.72 -7.18
CA ALA A 138 -10.87 8.43 -8.46
C ALA A 138 -10.75 7.46 -9.64
N ALA A 139 -9.84 6.47 -9.56
CA ALA A 139 -9.71 5.43 -10.58
C ALA A 139 -10.98 4.55 -10.64
N PHE A 140 -11.51 4.12 -9.50
CA PHE A 140 -12.76 3.37 -9.43
C PHE A 140 -13.94 4.17 -9.99
N GLY A 141 -14.11 5.42 -9.56
CA GLY A 141 -15.17 6.30 -10.03
C GLY A 141 -15.10 6.57 -11.53
N ALA A 142 -13.89 6.66 -12.09
CA ALA A 142 -13.70 6.79 -13.53
C ALA A 142 -14.17 5.54 -14.28
N LEU A 143 -13.76 4.35 -13.85
CA LEU A 143 -14.20 3.08 -14.43
C LEU A 143 -15.72 2.85 -14.26
N TRP A 144 -16.29 3.33 -13.16
CA TRP A 144 -17.73 3.26 -12.92
C TRP A 144 -18.52 4.15 -13.90
N LEU A 145 -18.05 5.38 -14.13
CA LEU A 145 -18.70 6.33 -15.05
C LEU A 145 -18.48 5.94 -16.51
N ARG A 146 -17.32 5.33 -16.81
CA ARG A 146 -16.95 4.89 -18.14
C ARG A 146 -16.31 3.51 -18.03
N PRO A 147 -17.10 2.43 -18.22
CA PRO A 147 -16.64 1.04 -18.13
C PRO A 147 -15.71 0.61 -19.29
N SER A 148 -14.96 1.53 -19.89
CA SER A 148 -13.96 1.25 -20.90
C SER A 148 -12.57 1.65 -20.39
N ALA A 149 -11.55 0.88 -20.75
CA ALA A 149 -10.15 1.13 -20.37
C ALA A 149 -9.44 2.15 -21.26
N ASP A 150 -10.14 3.16 -21.76
CA ASP A 150 -9.60 4.08 -22.76
C ASP A 150 -9.06 5.39 -22.16
N TRP A 151 -8.47 6.22 -23.02
CA TRP A 151 -7.96 7.54 -22.65
C TRP A 151 -9.01 8.45 -22.00
N GLY A 152 -10.28 8.27 -22.33
CA GLY A 152 -11.38 9.04 -21.73
C GLY A 152 -11.57 8.71 -20.25
N THR A 153 -11.40 7.44 -19.86
CA THR A 153 -11.46 7.01 -18.45
C THR A 153 -10.30 7.57 -17.64
N LEU A 154 -9.09 7.61 -18.22
CA LEU A 154 -7.95 8.28 -17.60
C LEU A 154 -8.23 9.78 -17.37
N VAL A 155 -8.81 10.46 -18.37
CA VAL A 155 -9.20 11.88 -18.23
C VAL A 155 -10.22 12.07 -17.12
N ILE A 156 -11.26 11.23 -17.03
CA ILE A 156 -12.25 11.31 -15.93
C ILE A 156 -11.57 11.12 -14.57
N GLY A 157 -10.69 10.12 -14.43
CA GLY A 157 -9.96 9.89 -13.18
C GLY A 157 -9.12 11.10 -12.77
N LEU A 158 -8.39 11.69 -13.72
CA LEU A 158 -7.59 12.90 -13.49
C LEU A 158 -8.45 14.12 -13.12
N LEU A 159 -9.68 14.22 -13.62
CA LEU A 159 -10.63 15.26 -13.26
C LEU A 159 -11.27 15.04 -11.88
N LEU A 160 -11.47 13.79 -11.46
CA LEU A 160 -12.02 13.46 -10.14
C LEU A 160 -11.03 13.74 -8.99
N LEU A 161 -9.72 13.64 -9.24
CA LEU A 161 -8.67 13.92 -8.25
C LEU A 161 -8.73 15.34 -7.63
N PRO A 162 -8.75 16.44 -8.40
CA PRO A 162 -8.84 17.79 -7.83
C PRO A 162 -10.17 18.03 -7.12
N VAL A 163 -11.27 17.42 -7.59
CA VAL A 163 -12.58 17.49 -6.93
C VAL A 163 -12.52 16.82 -5.56
N GLY A 164 -12.05 15.57 -5.49
CA GLY A 164 -11.91 14.86 -4.22
C GLY A 164 -10.90 15.50 -3.27
N TRP A 165 -9.81 16.06 -3.80
CA TRP A 165 -8.86 16.86 -3.01
C TRP A 165 -9.51 18.13 -2.43
N ALA A 166 -10.29 18.87 -3.23
CA ALA A 166 -11.01 20.05 -2.77
C ALA A 166 -12.04 19.70 -1.70
N LEU A 167 -12.84 18.64 -1.90
CA LEU A 167 -13.80 18.15 -0.91
C LEU A 167 -13.11 17.71 0.40
N GLY A 168 -11.99 17.00 0.30
CA GLY A 168 -11.19 16.60 1.46
C GLY A 168 -10.67 17.81 2.26
N ARG A 169 -10.18 18.85 1.57
CA ARG A 169 -9.79 20.12 2.20
C ARG A 169 -10.97 20.79 2.90
N MET A 170 -12.12 20.88 2.26
CA MET A 170 -13.32 21.49 2.84
C MET A 170 -13.82 20.72 4.08
N GLY A 171 -13.78 19.39 4.04
CA GLY A 171 -14.13 18.54 5.18
C GLY A 171 -13.20 18.74 6.36
N ILE A 172 -11.88 18.69 6.12
CA ILE A 172 -10.85 18.81 7.18
C ILE A 172 -10.73 20.25 7.71
N ALA A 173 -11.08 21.26 6.91
CA ALA A 173 -11.09 22.66 7.32
C ALA A 173 -11.97 22.91 8.57
N LYS A 174 -13.08 22.18 8.69
CA LYS A 174 -14.07 22.37 9.76
C LYS A 174 -13.84 21.52 11.01
N LEU A 175 -12.91 20.56 10.98
CA LEU A 175 -12.73 19.61 12.08
C LEU A 175 -11.78 20.17 13.16
N PRO A 176 -12.21 20.21 14.45
CA PRO A 176 -11.36 20.63 15.56
C PRO A 176 -10.38 19.52 15.95
N GLY A 177 -9.22 19.90 16.49
CA GLY A 177 -8.25 18.95 17.07
C GLY A 177 -6.86 19.00 16.45
N GLY A 178 -5.88 18.48 17.20
CA GLY A 178 -4.46 18.51 16.83
C GLY A 178 -4.17 17.79 15.51
N LEU A 179 -4.74 16.59 15.31
CA LEU A 179 -4.49 15.80 14.10
C LEU A 179 -4.92 16.58 12.86
N PHE A 180 -6.12 17.15 12.88
CA PHE A 180 -6.66 17.90 11.76
C PHE A 180 -5.91 19.22 11.55
N ARG A 181 -5.39 19.85 12.61
CA ARG A 181 -4.51 21.02 12.49
C ARG A 181 -3.24 20.69 11.69
N GLU A 182 -2.59 19.58 12.02
CA GLU A 182 -1.37 19.15 11.32
C GLU A 182 -1.69 18.68 9.89
N ALA A 183 -2.80 17.96 9.68
CA ALA A 183 -3.25 17.54 8.35
C ALA A 183 -3.59 18.72 7.43
N ARG A 184 -4.18 19.80 7.97
CA ARG A 184 -4.46 21.04 7.21
C ARG A 184 -3.20 21.65 6.64
N LEU A 185 -2.10 21.68 7.40
CA LEU A 185 -0.82 22.21 6.92
C LEU A 185 -0.29 21.41 5.72
N MET A 186 -0.43 20.08 5.78
CA MET A 186 -0.03 19.20 4.68
C MET A 186 -0.90 19.38 3.44
N LEU A 187 -2.23 19.44 3.62
CA LEU A 187 -3.21 19.57 2.54
C LEU A 187 -3.20 20.94 1.86
N ASN A 188 -2.93 22.00 2.60
CA ASN A 188 -2.90 23.36 2.06
C ASN A 188 -1.60 23.65 1.29
N ASN A 189 -0.58 22.80 1.42
CA ASN A 189 0.60 22.91 0.58
C ASN A 189 0.32 22.28 -0.80
N THR A 190 0.04 23.14 -1.78
CA THR A 190 -0.27 22.72 -3.15
C THR A 190 0.85 21.90 -3.77
N ARG A 191 2.11 22.29 -3.57
CA ARG A 191 3.26 21.57 -4.14
C ARG A 191 3.37 20.16 -3.57
N ALA A 192 3.30 20.02 -2.25
CA ALA A 192 3.33 18.71 -1.59
C ALA A 192 2.12 17.85 -2.02
N SER A 193 0.94 18.46 -2.16
CA SER A 193 -0.26 17.76 -2.63
C SER A 193 -0.13 17.25 -4.07
N LEU A 194 0.38 18.08 -5.00
CA LEU A 194 0.63 17.69 -6.39
C LEU A 194 1.67 16.57 -6.48
N GLU A 195 2.76 16.68 -5.74
CA GLU A 195 3.77 15.63 -5.67
C GLU A 195 3.21 14.32 -5.09
N CYS A 196 2.39 14.38 -4.03
CA CYS A 196 1.72 13.21 -3.46
C CYS A 196 0.76 12.56 -4.47
N ALA A 197 -0.02 13.36 -5.20
CA ALA A 197 -0.91 12.86 -6.24
C ALA A 197 -0.12 12.15 -7.35
N GLY A 198 0.93 12.80 -7.87
CA GLY A 198 1.79 12.21 -8.90
C GLY A 198 2.47 10.92 -8.46
N LEU A 199 3.03 10.91 -7.23
CA LEU A 199 3.64 9.71 -6.66
C LEU A 199 2.64 8.57 -6.45
N ARG A 200 1.38 8.86 -6.09
CA ARG A 200 0.35 7.83 -5.97
C ARG A 200 -0.19 7.32 -7.29
N ILE A 201 -0.28 8.17 -8.31
CA ILE A 201 -0.60 7.72 -9.66
C ILE A 201 0.50 6.78 -10.15
N LEU A 202 1.77 7.16 -9.97
CA LEU A 202 2.90 6.32 -10.35
C LEU A 202 2.91 4.99 -9.59
N ASP A 203 2.66 5.01 -8.28
CA ASP A 203 2.54 3.82 -7.44
C ASP A 203 1.41 2.89 -7.95
N MET A 204 0.24 3.45 -8.27
CA MET A 204 -0.88 2.70 -8.85
C MET A 204 -0.51 2.09 -10.20
N LEU A 205 0.18 2.84 -11.08
CA LEU A 205 0.68 2.34 -12.35
C LEU A 205 1.67 1.18 -12.17
N CYS A 206 2.54 1.23 -11.16
CA CYS A 206 3.43 0.11 -10.83
C CYS A 206 2.64 -1.14 -10.41
N PHE A 207 1.58 -0.99 -9.60
CA PHE A 207 0.69 -2.11 -9.25
C PHE A 207 -0.03 -2.67 -10.47
N THR A 208 -0.64 -1.81 -11.29
CA THR A 208 -1.33 -2.21 -12.51
C THR A 208 -0.40 -2.93 -13.48
N ALA A 209 0.77 -2.35 -13.78
CA ALA A 209 1.74 -2.95 -14.69
C ALA A 209 2.21 -4.32 -14.18
N ARG A 210 2.40 -4.48 -12.87
CA ARG A 210 2.83 -5.75 -12.28
C ARG A 210 1.75 -6.83 -12.40
N LEU A 211 0.48 -6.48 -12.20
CA LEU A 211 -0.64 -7.40 -12.41
C LEU A 211 -0.79 -7.78 -13.90
N LEU A 212 -0.62 -6.84 -14.82
CA LEU A 212 -0.65 -7.12 -16.27
C LEU A 212 0.51 -8.03 -16.70
N VAL A 213 1.71 -7.81 -16.17
CA VAL A 213 2.87 -8.69 -16.41
C VAL A 213 2.62 -10.08 -15.82
N GLY A 214 2.05 -10.17 -14.61
CA GLY A 214 1.67 -11.45 -14.01
C GLY A 214 0.62 -12.20 -14.84
N ALA A 215 -0.36 -11.48 -15.38
CA ALA A 215 -1.37 -12.04 -16.28
C ALA A 215 -0.75 -12.54 -17.58
N GLN A 216 0.19 -11.78 -18.16
CA GLN A 216 0.95 -12.20 -19.34
C GLN A 216 1.73 -13.49 -19.10
N ILE A 217 2.38 -13.65 -17.93
CA ILE A 217 3.09 -14.88 -17.56
C ILE A 217 2.13 -16.08 -17.52
N LEU A 218 0.91 -15.87 -17.02
CA LEU A 218 -0.10 -16.92 -16.88
C LEU A 218 -0.97 -17.12 -18.12
N GLY A 219 -0.69 -16.41 -19.22
CA GLY A 219 -1.50 -16.47 -20.44
C GLY A 219 -2.93 -15.94 -20.27
N ILE A 220 -3.16 -15.06 -19.30
CA ILE A 220 -4.47 -14.45 -19.03
C ILE A 220 -4.56 -13.16 -19.84
N GLU A 221 -5.60 -13.04 -20.68
CA GLU A 221 -5.92 -11.81 -21.38
C GLU A 221 -6.58 -10.82 -20.41
N LEU A 222 -5.81 -9.81 -19.98
CA LEU A 222 -6.32 -8.67 -19.22
C LEU A 222 -6.16 -7.38 -20.02
N SER A 223 -7.26 -6.64 -20.13
CA SER A 223 -7.22 -5.24 -20.57
C SER A 223 -6.59 -4.35 -19.49
N LEU A 224 -6.14 -3.16 -19.92
CA LEU A 224 -5.59 -2.16 -19.01
C LEU A 224 -6.58 -1.77 -17.89
N GLY A 225 -7.87 -1.70 -18.19
CA GLY A 225 -8.91 -1.27 -17.25
C GLY A 225 -9.17 -2.32 -16.18
N GLU A 226 -9.14 -3.59 -16.57
CA GLU A 226 -9.17 -4.72 -15.63
C GLU A 226 -7.93 -4.70 -14.74
N GLY A 227 -6.75 -4.46 -15.31
CA GLY A 227 -5.52 -4.27 -14.52
C GLY A 227 -5.60 -3.11 -13.51
N VAL A 228 -6.19 -1.98 -13.89
CA VAL A 228 -6.45 -0.85 -12.97
C VAL A 228 -7.45 -1.24 -11.89
N LEU A 229 -8.56 -1.91 -12.25
CA LEU A 229 -9.56 -2.38 -11.29
C LEU A 229 -8.93 -3.32 -10.25
N LEU A 230 -8.16 -4.30 -10.71
CA LEU A 230 -7.43 -5.22 -9.83
C LEU A 230 -6.45 -4.49 -8.92
N ALA A 231 -5.71 -3.50 -9.43
CA ALA A 231 -4.79 -2.69 -8.63
C ALA A 231 -5.52 -1.86 -7.56
N VAL A 232 -6.68 -1.31 -7.90
CA VAL A 232 -7.55 -0.57 -6.96
C VAL A 232 -8.11 -1.49 -5.88
N VAL A 233 -8.57 -2.69 -6.23
CA VAL A 233 -9.03 -3.66 -5.24
C VAL A 233 -7.88 -4.14 -4.36
N ALA A 234 -6.71 -4.46 -4.94
CA ALA A 234 -5.50 -4.81 -4.20
C ALA A 234 -5.13 -3.72 -3.19
N THR A 235 -5.27 -2.46 -3.60
CA THR A 235 -5.05 -1.27 -2.80
C THR A 235 -6.00 -1.24 -1.59
N PHE A 236 -7.31 -1.31 -1.79
CA PHE A 236 -8.27 -1.29 -0.69
C PHE A 236 -8.15 -2.51 0.23
N ALA A 237 -7.96 -3.70 -0.35
CA ALA A 237 -7.77 -4.93 0.41
C ALA A 237 -6.48 -4.89 1.26
N SER A 238 -5.43 -4.21 0.76
CA SER A 238 -4.20 -3.95 1.51
C SER A 238 -4.36 -2.90 2.62
N LEU A 239 -5.53 -2.26 2.78
CA LEU A 239 -5.83 -1.29 3.85
C LEU A 239 -6.57 -1.89 5.07
N VAL A 240 -6.91 -3.19 5.05
CA VAL A 240 -7.57 -3.89 6.16
C VAL A 240 -6.73 -3.89 7.45
N PRO A 241 -7.24 -3.38 8.59
CA PRO A 241 -6.45 -3.07 9.80
C PRO A 241 -5.82 -4.30 10.49
N PHE A 242 -6.25 -5.51 10.17
CA PHE A 242 -5.87 -6.74 10.87
C PHE A 242 -4.59 -7.42 10.34
N GLY A 243 -4.12 -6.98 9.18
CA GLY A 243 -3.01 -7.59 8.47
C GLY A 243 -3.26 -7.51 6.98
N ARG A 244 -2.19 -7.56 6.19
CA ARG A 244 -2.29 -7.50 4.72
C ARG A 244 -2.46 -8.89 4.10
N LEU A 245 -1.76 -9.87 4.66
CA LEU A 245 -1.74 -11.25 4.17
C LEU A 245 -3.16 -11.83 4.10
N GLY A 246 -3.47 -12.44 2.97
CA GLY A 246 -4.73 -13.09 2.64
C GLY A 246 -5.84 -12.16 2.18
N PHE A 247 -5.98 -10.98 2.79
CA PHE A 247 -6.97 -10.00 2.35
C PHE A 247 -6.66 -9.48 0.96
N ARG A 248 -5.40 -9.14 0.69
CA ARG A 248 -4.99 -8.64 -0.63
C ARG A 248 -5.18 -9.71 -1.70
N GLU A 249 -4.69 -10.92 -1.44
CA GLU A 249 -4.74 -12.05 -2.37
C GLU A 249 -6.19 -12.40 -2.68
N ALA A 250 -7.04 -12.57 -1.66
CA ALA A 250 -8.46 -12.85 -1.85
C ALA A 250 -9.21 -11.68 -2.51
N GLY A 251 -8.82 -10.43 -2.22
CA GLY A 251 -9.38 -9.26 -2.89
C GLY A 251 -9.09 -9.26 -4.39
N VAL A 252 -7.84 -9.51 -4.78
CA VAL A 252 -7.42 -9.59 -6.19
C VAL A 252 -8.07 -10.79 -6.89
N ALA A 253 -7.99 -11.98 -6.29
CA ALA A 253 -8.61 -13.20 -6.82
C ALA A 253 -10.13 -13.05 -6.98
N GLY A 254 -10.80 -12.47 -5.97
CA GLY A 254 -12.23 -12.19 -6.02
C GLY A 254 -12.61 -11.17 -7.10
N ALA A 255 -11.84 -10.10 -7.25
CA ALA A 255 -12.06 -9.12 -8.31
C ALA A 255 -11.80 -9.69 -9.71
N ALA A 256 -10.75 -10.50 -9.88
CA ALA A 256 -10.48 -11.23 -11.11
C ALA A 256 -11.61 -12.21 -11.45
N GLY A 257 -12.18 -12.86 -10.43
CA GLY A 257 -13.38 -13.69 -10.58
C GLY A 257 -14.63 -12.91 -11.01
N ALA A 258 -14.77 -11.67 -10.55
CA ALA A 258 -15.90 -10.80 -10.88
C ALA A 258 -15.82 -10.19 -12.29
N ILE A 259 -14.61 -10.04 -12.84
CA ILE A 259 -14.40 -9.63 -14.24
C ILE A 259 -14.94 -10.71 -15.20
N GLY A 260 -14.88 -11.98 -14.82
CA GLY A 260 -15.36 -13.11 -15.62
C GLY A 260 -14.34 -13.53 -16.69
N GLY A 261 -14.51 -14.74 -17.23
CA GLY A 261 -13.66 -15.25 -18.32
C GLY A 261 -12.28 -15.79 -17.90
N ILE A 262 -11.90 -15.68 -16.62
CA ILE A 262 -10.65 -16.24 -16.09
C ILE A 262 -10.96 -17.51 -15.28
N ASP A 263 -10.23 -18.59 -15.57
CA ASP A 263 -10.33 -19.82 -14.81
C ASP A 263 -10.07 -19.57 -13.30
N PRO A 264 -10.87 -20.17 -12.38
CA PRO A 264 -10.71 -19.98 -10.94
C PRO A 264 -9.29 -20.29 -10.42
N GLY A 265 -8.60 -21.27 -11.00
CA GLY A 265 -7.23 -21.59 -10.65
C GLY A 265 -6.24 -20.51 -11.10
N LEU A 266 -6.37 -20.03 -12.33
CA LEU A 266 -5.49 -19.01 -12.91
C LEU A 266 -5.62 -17.65 -12.22
N ARG A 267 -6.85 -17.22 -11.86
CA ARG A 267 -7.03 -15.97 -11.10
C ARG A 267 -6.39 -16.02 -9.70
N ASP A 268 -6.42 -17.19 -9.07
CA ASP A 268 -5.85 -17.38 -7.73
C ASP A 268 -4.32 -17.39 -7.83
N GLN A 269 -3.77 -18.09 -8.83
CA GLN A 269 -2.35 -18.07 -9.20
C GLN A 269 -1.85 -16.65 -9.52
N LEU A 270 -2.62 -15.84 -10.26
CA LEU A 270 -2.30 -14.44 -10.56
C LEU A 270 -2.13 -13.62 -9.28
N SER A 271 -3.06 -13.76 -8.33
CA SER A 271 -3.00 -13.01 -7.07
C SER A 271 -1.77 -13.42 -6.23
N LEU A 272 -1.42 -14.71 -6.24
CA LEU A 272 -0.26 -15.24 -5.52
C LEU A 272 1.04 -14.81 -6.19
N LEU A 273 1.11 -14.82 -7.52
CA LEU A 273 2.26 -14.37 -8.30
C LEU A 273 2.56 -12.89 -8.02
N ASP A 274 1.53 -12.06 -8.05
CA ASP A 274 1.64 -10.65 -7.70
C ASP A 274 2.17 -10.49 -6.26
N SER A 275 1.52 -11.10 -5.28
CA SER A 275 1.97 -11.00 -3.88
C SER A 275 3.38 -11.54 -3.64
N ALA A 276 3.78 -12.61 -4.34
CA ALA A 276 5.11 -13.19 -4.26
C ALA A 276 6.18 -12.27 -4.84
N ALA A 277 5.92 -11.62 -5.98
CA ALA A 277 6.85 -10.66 -6.57
C ALA A 277 7.14 -9.48 -5.63
N GLU A 278 6.11 -8.98 -4.95
CA GLU A 278 6.29 -7.91 -3.96
C GLU A 278 7.00 -8.40 -2.69
N ALA A 279 6.67 -9.60 -2.22
CA ALA A 279 7.34 -10.19 -1.07
C ALA A 279 8.82 -10.42 -1.36
N ALA A 280 9.17 -10.89 -2.57
CA ALA A 280 10.54 -11.09 -3.01
C ALA A 280 11.34 -9.78 -3.03
N ALA A 281 10.70 -8.66 -3.36
CA ALA A 281 11.33 -7.34 -3.30
C ALA A 281 11.45 -6.79 -1.87
N TYR A 282 10.39 -6.92 -1.07
CA TYR A 282 10.30 -6.22 0.22
C TYR A 282 10.89 -6.98 1.38
N VAL A 283 10.70 -8.30 1.43
CA VAL A 283 11.08 -9.11 2.60
C VAL A 283 12.60 -9.17 2.75
N PRO A 284 13.41 -9.54 1.74
CA PRO A 284 14.86 -9.62 1.91
C PRO A 284 15.48 -8.26 2.26
N LEU A 285 15.17 -7.23 1.48
CA LEU A 285 15.69 -5.87 1.69
C LEU A 285 15.17 -5.27 3.00
N GLY A 286 13.88 -5.42 3.28
CA GLY A 286 13.26 -4.87 4.48
C GLY A 286 13.76 -5.53 5.76
N LEU A 287 13.97 -6.85 5.77
CA LEU A 287 14.57 -7.54 6.92
C LEU A 287 16.04 -7.12 7.12
N ALA A 288 16.82 -7.07 6.04
CA ALA A 288 18.21 -6.59 6.11
C ALA A 288 18.28 -5.16 6.68
N LEU A 289 17.46 -4.24 6.18
CA LEU A 289 17.39 -2.86 6.65
C LEU A 289 16.82 -2.76 8.08
N SER A 290 15.93 -3.66 8.48
CA SER A 290 15.44 -3.72 9.86
C SER A 290 16.57 -4.04 10.85
N VAL A 291 17.45 -4.98 10.48
CA VAL A 291 18.58 -5.40 11.32
C VAL A 291 19.71 -4.38 11.29
N LEU A 292 20.11 -3.93 10.09
CA LEU A 292 21.29 -3.10 9.88
C LEU A 292 21.04 -1.62 10.17
N TRP A 293 19.80 -1.13 10.00
CA TRP A 293 19.48 0.29 10.10
C TRP A 293 18.45 0.58 11.19
N LEU A 294 17.29 -0.08 11.18
CA LEU A 294 16.20 0.26 12.09
C LEU A 294 16.55 -0.04 13.57
N ARG A 295 17.03 -1.26 13.85
CA ARG A 295 17.34 -1.72 15.21
C ARG A 295 18.42 -0.89 15.93
N PRO A 296 19.57 -0.53 15.30
CA PRO A 296 20.60 0.29 15.95
C PRO A 296 20.07 1.66 16.38
N HIS A 297 19.26 2.32 15.55
CA HIS A 297 18.70 3.64 15.87
C HIS A 297 17.72 3.57 17.04
N PHE A 298 16.88 2.53 17.12
CA PHE A 298 16.01 2.32 18.29
C PHE A 298 16.81 2.10 19.58
N LYS A 299 17.90 1.32 19.52
CA LYS A 299 18.78 1.10 20.68
C LYS A 299 19.45 2.39 21.16
N GLN A 300 19.95 3.22 20.24
CA GLN A 300 20.59 4.50 20.56
C GLN A 300 19.65 5.47 21.29
N VAL A 301 18.36 5.46 20.94
CA VAL A 301 17.35 6.27 21.63
C VAL A 301 17.12 5.73 23.04
N GLN A 302 16.95 4.42 23.20
CA GLN A 302 16.74 3.78 24.51
C GLN A 302 17.90 4.05 25.47
N SER A 303 19.14 4.00 24.99
CA SER A 303 20.33 4.27 25.82
C SER A 303 20.48 5.73 26.26
N LYS A 304 19.80 6.68 25.59
CA LYS A 304 19.82 8.10 25.98
C LYS A 304 18.71 8.48 26.96
N THR A 305 17.73 7.60 27.14
CA THR A 305 16.59 7.79 28.04
C THR A 305 16.76 7.08 29.40
N CYS A 306 17.83 6.31 29.57
CA CYS A 306 18.28 5.74 30.84
C CYS A 306 19.46 6.54 31.36
#